data_AF-A0A960EDI7-F1
#
_entry.id   AF-A0A960EDI7-F1
#
_cell.length_a   1.000
_cell.length_b   1.000
_cell.length_c   1.000
_cell.angle_alpha   90.00
_cell.angle_beta   90.00
_cell.angle_gamma   90.00
#
_symmetry.space_group_name_H-M   'P 1'
#
loop_
_entity.id
_entity.type
_entity.pdbx_description
1 polymer ?
#
loop_
_entity_poly.entity_id
_entity_poly.type
_entity_poly.pdbx_seq_one_letter_code
_entity_poly.pdbx_strand_id
1 'polypeptide(L)'
;GTGATENALCIDGRLTKISEELVWDYSWDDPMQPWRVRTPGSDQVDVTLTPTFDRYDVTDVKLLKMEVHQCFGTWSGRVVGDDGVPVEIDGIRGFAEEARNRW
;
A
#
# COMPACT_ATOMS: atom_id res chain seq x y z
N GLY A 1 -16.93 -11.35 -4.19
CA GLY A 1 -16.84 -9.95 -3.75
C GLY A 1 -17.63 -9.08 -4.71
N THR A 2 -18.14 -7.93 -4.27
CA THR A 2 -19.00 -7.02 -5.06
C THR A 2 -18.30 -6.32 -6.23
N GLY A 3 -17.01 -6.59 -6.47
CA GLY A 3 -16.24 -5.97 -7.55
C GLY A 3 -15.95 -4.48 -7.34
N ALA A 4 -16.28 -3.92 -6.17
CA ALA A 4 -15.98 -2.56 -5.80
C ALA A 4 -14.71 -2.53 -4.95
N THR A 5 -13.69 -1.82 -5.43
CA THR A 5 -12.49 -1.44 -4.70
C THR A 5 -12.63 0.02 -4.25
N GLU A 6 -12.07 0.34 -3.07
CA GLU A 6 -11.97 1.71 -2.54
C GLU A 6 -10.55 2.28 -2.75
N ASN A 7 -9.94 1.92 -3.89
CA ASN A 7 -8.57 2.32 -4.25
C ASN A 7 -8.59 3.49 -5.25
N ALA A 8 -7.75 4.50 -5.03
CA ALA A 8 -7.62 5.63 -5.94
C ALA A 8 -6.21 6.24 -5.90
N LEU A 9 -5.80 6.86 -7.00
CA LEU A 9 -4.63 7.73 -7.10
C LEU A 9 -5.08 9.18 -7.04
N CYS A 10 -4.33 10.03 -6.32
CA CYS A 10 -4.50 11.48 -6.38
C CYS A 10 -3.21 12.10 -6.91
N ILE A 11 -3.25 12.60 -8.14
CA ILE A 11 -2.10 13.21 -8.83
C ILE A 11 -2.47 14.68 -9.09
N ASP A 12 -1.70 15.61 -8.55
CA ASP A 12 -1.94 17.06 -8.68
C ASP A 12 -3.39 17.50 -8.40
N GLY A 13 -4.00 16.88 -7.38
CA GLY A 13 -5.39 17.17 -6.97
C GLY A 13 -6.47 16.48 -7.81
N ARG A 14 -6.09 15.70 -8.83
CA ARG A 14 -7.01 14.88 -9.61
C ARG A 14 -7.07 13.47 -9.06
N LEU A 15 -8.28 13.03 -8.71
CA LEU A 15 -8.55 11.68 -8.24
C LEU A 15 -8.89 10.75 -9.41
N THR A 16 -8.16 9.64 -9.52
CA THR A 16 -8.35 8.58 -10.51
C THR A 16 -8.67 7.28 -9.78
N LYS A 17 -9.78 6.63 -10.14
CA LYS A 17 -10.19 5.36 -9.53
C LYS A 17 -9.31 4.20 -10.04
N ILE A 18 -8.87 3.35 -9.12
CA ILE A 18 -8.26 2.06 -9.45
C ILE A 18 -9.37 1.01 -9.41
N SER A 19 -9.82 0.54 -10.58
CA SER A 19 -10.95 -0.40 -10.70
C SER A 19 -10.55 -1.88 -10.61
N GLU A 20 -9.33 -2.14 -10.16
CA GLU A 20 -8.75 -3.46 -9.99
C GLU A 20 -8.34 -3.69 -8.53
N GLU A 21 -8.36 -4.94 -8.10
CA GLU A 21 -7.76 -5.34 -6.82
C GLU A 21 -6.24 -5.21 -6.94
N LEU A 22 -5.63 -4.45 -6.04
CA LEU A 22 -4.17 -4.28 -6.02
C LEU A 22 -3.53 -5.56 -5.51
N VAL A 23 -2.45 -5.99 -6.16
CA VAL A 23 -1.60 -7.07 -5.67
C VAL A 23 -0.52 -6.46 -4.79
N TRP A 24 -0.44 -6.95 -3.56
CA TRP A 24 0.57 -6.58 -2.58
C TRP A 24 1.55 -7.74 -2.40
N ASP A 25 2.84 -7.43 -2.45
CA ASP A 25 3.95 -8.34 -2.15
C ASP A 25 4.77 -7.74 -1.01
N TYR A 26 4.73 -8.39 0.15
CA TYR A 26 5.43 -8.01 1.37
C TYR A 26 5.55 -9.24 2.29
N SER A 27 6.41 -9.14 3.31
CA SER A 27 6.58 -10.18 4.31
C SER A 27 6.05 -9.71 5.67
N TRP A 28 5.09 -10.44 6.24
CA TRP A 28 4.65 -10.17 7.61
C TRP A 28 5.75 -10.47 8.64
N ASP A 29 6.51 -11.54 8.42
CA ASP A 29 7.57 -11.95 9.34
C ASP A 29 8.84 -11.09 9.20
N ASP A 30 8.91 -10.26 8.15
CA ASP A 30 9.99 -9.30 7.90
C ASP A 30 9.41 -8.00 7.28
N PRO A 31 8.69 -7.19 8.09
CA PRO A 31 7.93 -6.04 7.61
C PRO A 31 8.82 -4.92 7.08
N MET A 32 10.12 -4.96 7.38
CA MET A 32 11.11 -4.00 6.90
C MET A 32 11.59 -4.30 5.47
N GLN A 33 11.25 -5.46 4.89
CA GLN A 33 11.46 -5.70 3.46
C GLN A 33 10.60 -4.77 2.61
N PRO A 34 11.00 -4.47 1.35
CA PRO A 34 10.22 -3.62 0.48
C PRO A 34 8.79 -4.16 0.24
N TRP A 35 7.80 -3.27 0.26
CA TRP A 35 6.40 -3.60 -0.03
C TRP A 35 6.09 -3.16 -1.45
N ARG A 36 5.81 -4.10 -2.35
CA ARG A 36 5.45 -3.79 -3.73
C ARG A 36 3.94 -3.85 -3.91
N VAL A 37 3.38 -2.82 -4.56
CA VAL A 37 1.96 -2.69 -4.86
C VAL A 37 1.79 -2.49 -6.35
N ARG A 38 0.94 -3.30 -6.98
CA ARG A 38 0.74 -3.25 -8.43
C ARG A 38 -0.68 -3.55 -8.86
N THR A 39 -1.08 -2.97 -9.98
CA THR A 39 -2.24 -3.43 -10.74
C THR A 39 -1.89 -4.73 -11.49
N PRO A 40 -2.76 -5.75 -11.48
CA PRO A 40 -2.47 -7.01 -12.15
C PRO A 40 -2.77 -6.99 -13.66
N GLY A 41 -3.77 -6.21 -14.11
CA GLY A 41 -4.23 -6.17 -15.50
C GLY A 41 -3.91 -4.88 -16.26
N SER A 42 -3.58 -3.80 -15.56
CA SER A 42 -3.13 -2.51 -16.16
C SER A 42 -1.75 -2.10 -15.67
N ASP A 43 -1.21 -1.02 -16.25
CA ASP A 43 0.02 -0.34 -15.84
C ASP A 43 -0.23 0.87 -14.93
N GLN A 44 -1.43 0.95 -14.32
CA GLN A 44 -1.86 2.11 -13.53
C GLN A 44 -1.03 2.30 -12.26
N VAL A 45 -0.58 1.20 -11.62
CA VAL A 45 0.22 1.22 -10.40
C VAL A 45 1.32 0.17 -10.48
N ASP A 46 2.57 0.58 -10.27
CA ASP A 46 3.70 -0.29 -9.93
C ASP A 46 4.65 0.49 -9.03
N VAL A 47 4.46 0.38 -7.72
CA VAL A 47 5.19 1.16 -6.72
C VAL A 47 5.74 0.27 -5.62
N THR A 48 6.85 0.69 -5.03
CA THR A 48 7.50 0.00 -3.93
C THR A 48 7.76 0.97 -2.79
N LEU A 49 7.28 0.63 -1.60
CA LEU A 49 7.69 1.26 -0.36
C LEU A 49 8.98 0.60 0.10
N THR A 50 10.01 1.40 0.37
CA THR A 50 11.20 0.96 1.11
C THR A 50 11.09 1.45 2.55
N PRO A 51 10.75 0.58 3.51
CA PRO A 51 10.60 0.96 4.91
C PRO A 51 11.93 1.42 5.52
N THR A 52 11.83 2.38 6.44
CA THR A 52 12.94 2.87 7.28
C THR A 52 12.61 2.83 8.77
N PHE A 53 11.33 2.68 9.09
CA PHE A 53 10.82 2.56 10.45
C PHE A 53 9.53 1.74 10.44
N ASP A 54 9.42 0.78 11.36
CA ASP A 54 8.20 0.04 11.62
C ASP A 54 7.68 0.40 13.01
N ARG A 55 6.45 0.92 13.04
CA ARG A 55 5.69 1.06 14.27
C ARG A 55 4.88 -0.21 14.49
N TYR A 56 5.44 -1.11 15.28
CA TYR A 56 4.76 -2.32 15.71
C TYR A 56 3.93 -2.08 16.97
N ASP A 57 2.62 -2.32 16.90
CA ASP A 57 1.68 -2.18 18.00
C ASP A 57 0.92 -3.51 18.23
N VAL A 58 0.80 -3.92 19.49
CA VAL A 58 0.00 -5.08 19.91
C VAL A 58 -1.04 -4.63 20.91
N THR A 59 -2.31 -4.87 20.59
CA THR A 59 -3.44 -4.62 21.50
C THR A 59 -4.02 -5.95 21.96
N ASP A 60 -4.00 -6.18 23.27
CA ASP A 60 -4.59 -7.35 23.92
C ASP A 60 -5.74 -6.89 24.83
N VAL A 61 -6.98 -7.11 24.38
CA VAL A 61 -8.19 -6.79 25.16
C VAL A 61 -9.03 -8.05 25.31
N LYS A 62 -8.87 -8.70 26.48
CA LYS A 62 -9.61 -9.88 26.96
C LYS A 62 -9.47 -11.14 26.09
N LEU A 63 -10.04 -11.13 24.89
CA LEU A 63 -10.04 -12.23 23.90
C LEU A 63 -9.64 -11.77 22.48
N LEU A 64 -9.50 -10.47 22.26
CA LEU A 64 -9.11 -9.91 20.97
C LEU A 64 -7.62 -9.57 21.03
N LYS A 65 -6.83 -10.24 20.19
CA LYS A 65 -5.45 -9.87 19.93
C LYS A 65 -5.37 -9.23 18.55
N MET A 66 -4.96 -7.97 18.51
CA MET A 66 -4.66 -7.23 17.28
C MET A 66 -3.17 -6.96 17.25
N GLU A 67 -2.52 -7.35 16.15
CA GLU A 67 -1.12 -7.03 15.86
C GLU A 67 -1.08 -6.17 14.61
N VAL A 68 -0.34 -5.06 14.65
CA VAL A 68 -0.26 -4.09 13.56
C VAL A 68 1.20 -3.77 13.26
N HIS A 69 1.58 -3.89 11.99
CA HIS A 69 2.81 -3.32 11.46
C HIS A 69 2.46 -2.09 10.63
N GLN A 70 3.01 -0.94 11.00
CA GLN A 70 2.86 0.31 10.27
C GLN A 70 4.23 0.78 9.82
N CYS A 71 4.56 0.47 8.57
CA CYS A 71 5.87 0.69 7.97
C CYS A 71 5.95 2.06 7.29
N PHE A 72 6.84 2.92 7.76
CA PHE A 72 7.12 4.25 7.22
C PHE A 72 8.40 4.25 6.40
N GLY A 73 8.39 4.96 5.28
CA GLY A 73 9.56 5.06 4.43
C GLY A 73 9.31 5.92 3.21
N THR A 74 9.94 5.53 2.10
CA THR A 74 9.79 6.22 0.82
C THR A 74 9.23 5.29 -0.24
N TRP A 75 8.27 5.79 -1.00
CA TRP A 75 7.74 5.18 -2.19
C TRP A 75 8.58 5.58 -3.40
N SER A 76 8.85 4.61 -4.26
CA SER A 76 9.36 4.82 -5.62
C SER A 76 8.65 3.91 -6.61
N GLY A 77 8.62 4.27 -7.88
CA GLY A 77 7.97 3.49 -8.95
C GLY A 77 7.18 4.40 -9.88
N ARG A 78 6.14 3.85 -10.51
CA ARG A 78 5.37 4.57 -11.53
C ARG A 78 3.87 4.41 -11.29
N VAL A 79 3.15 5.49 -11.56
CA VAL A 79 1.69 5.49 -11.62
C VAL A 79 1.21 6.14 -12.91
N VAL A 80 0.01 5.79 -13.36
CA VAL A 80 -0.62 6.37 -14.56
C VAL A 80 -2.02 6.82 -14.20
N GLY A 81 -2.33 8.11 -14.42
CA GLY A 81 -3.66 8.66 -14.20
C GLY A 81 -4.62 8.42 -15.37
N ASP A 82 -5.84 8.96 -15.29
CA ASP A 82 -6.83 8.86 -16.37
C ASP A 82 -6.43 9.61 -17.67
N ASP A 83 -5.42 10.49 -17.59
CA ASP A 83 -4.86 11.17 -18.77
C ASP A 83 -3.84 10.30 -19.53
N GLY A 84 -3.52 9.11 -19.01
CA GLY A 84 -2.57 8.17 -19.60
C GLY A 84 -1.12 8.63 -19.49
N VAL A 85 -0.82 9.72 -18.77
CA VAL A 85 0.53 10.24 -18.62
C VAL A 85 1.19 9.55 -17.41
N PRO A 86 2.33 8.88 -17.61
CA PRO A 86 3.09 8.30 -16.51
C PRO A 86 3.67 9.36 -15.58
N VAL A 87 3.58 9.11 -14.28
CA VAL A 87 4.24 9.87 -13.24
C VAL A 87 5.21 8.95 -12.52
N GLU A 88 6.49 9.32 -12.54
CA GLU A 88 7.51 8.68 -11.73
C GLU A 88 7.44 9.19 -10.29
N ILE A 89 7.40 8.25 -9.36
CA ILE A 89 7.50 8.46 -7.94
C ILE A 89 8.95 8.12 -7.58
N ASP A 90 9.65 9.07 -6.97
CA ASP A 90 11.01 8.86 -6.50
C ASP A 90 11.19 9.50 -5.13
N GLY A 91 11.29 8.65 -4.09
CA GLY A 91 11.59 9.11 -2.73
C GLY A 91 10.44 9.81 -2.02
N ILE A 92 9.18 9.61 -2.45
CA ILE A 92 8.01 10.25 -1.80
C ILE A 92 7.75 9.59 -0.45
N ARG A 93 7.70 10.38 0.63
CA ARG A 93 7.44 9.85 1.97
C ARG A 93 6.01 9.36 2.11
N GLY A 94 5.85 8.20 2.75
CA GLY A 94 4.54 7.63 3.06
C GLY A 94 4.67 6.42 3.97
N PHE A 95 3.57 5.67 4.11
CA PHE A 95 3.54 4.44 4.90
C PHE A 95 2.60 3.40 4.28
N ALA A 96 2.77 2.15 4.71
CA ALA A 96 1.83 1.06 4.50
C ALA A 96 1.54 0.39 5.87
N GLU A 97 0.37 -0.23 6.00
CA GLU A 97 -0.05 -0.89 7.24
C GLU A 97 -0.68 -2.24 6.94
N GLU A 98 -0.34 -3.27 7.72
CA GLU A 98 -1.12 -4.50 7.83
C GLU A 98 -1.51 -4.73 9.29
N ALA A 99 -2.78 -5.04 9.51
CA ALA A 99 -3.33 -5.40 10.81
C ALA A 99 -3.89 -6.84 10.76
N ARG A 100 -3.48 -7.68 11.71
CA ARG A 100 -3.98 -9.06 11.87
C ARG A 100 -4.71 -9.20 13.19
N ASN A 101 -5.99 -9.58 13.10
CA ASN A 101 -6.84 -9.85 14.25
C ASN A 101 -6.97 -11.36 14.47
N ARG A 102 -6.84 -11.80 15.72
CA ARG A 102 -7.26 -13.13 16.18
C ARG A 102 -8.50 -12.98 17.07
N TRP A 103 -9.50 -13.81 16.81
CA TRP A 103 -10.79 -13.89 17.49
C TRP A 103 -11.02 -15.28 18.09
#